data_AF-A0A946FUX7-F1
#
_entry.id   AF-A0A946FUX7-F1
#
_cell.length_a   1.000
_cell.length_b   1.000
_cell.length_c   1.000
_cell.angle_alpha   90.00
_cell.angle_beta   90.00
_cell.angle_gamma   90.00
#
_symmetry.space_group_name_H-M   'P 1'
#
loop_
_entity.id
_entity.type
_entity.pdbx_description
1 polymer ?
#
loop_
_entity_poly.entity_id
_entity_poly.type
_entity_poly.pdbx_seq_one_letter_code
_entity_poly.pdbx_strand_id
1 'polypeptide(L)'
;MRKRLIKQLDYKERQWLYKAIFQMIMADKSVAREEIDELKFTLRQITGKDLNDYSGIVNSAEFLIPLKPLNNISFDHAFIMLMEIARVSAIDSDFVLAEEELITEILSLLDFEESAVNKVVQWTKKLAIINKEEEDLKKELKNSYRDNK
;
A
#
# COMPACT_ATOMS: atom_id res chain seq x y z
N MET A 1 6.23 -7.66 -10.11
CA MET A 1 7.09 -6.86 -11.02
C MET A 1 7.79 -5.66 -10.34
N ARG A 2 7.29 -5.07 -9.24
CA ARG A 2 7.88 -3.86 -8.61
C ARG A 2 8.93 -4.04 -7.50
N LYS A 3 9.18 -5.27 -7.00
CA LYS A 3 10.30 -5.54 -6.07
C LYS A 3 11.65 -5.04 -6.58
N ARG A 4 11.82 -4.90 -7.91
CA ARG A 4 13.02 -4.32 -8.53
C ARG A 4 13.10 -2.79 -8.39
N LEU A 5 11.97 -2.08 -8.42
CA LEU A 5 11.92 -0.63 -8.26
C LEU A 5 12.15 -0.24 -6.80
N ILE A 6 11.50 -0.93 -5.86
CA ILE A 6 11.70 -0.69 -4.41
C ILE A 6 13.17 -0.92 -3.99
N LYS A 7 13.90 -1.80 -4.70
CA LYS A 7 15.35 -2.01 -4.47
C LYS A 7 16.22 -0.82 -4.85
N GLN A 8 15.72 0.12 -5.66
CA GLN A 8 16.43 1.34 -6.03
C GLN A 8 16.41 2.38 -4.91
N LEU A 9 15.36 2.36 -4.08
CA LEU A 9 15.26 3.18 -2.88
C LEU A 9 16.38 2.84 -1.90
N ASP A 10 16.87 3.82 -1.14
CA ASP A 10 17.83 3.58 -0.08
C ASP A 10 17.19 2.89 1.14
N TYR A 11 17.99 2.58 2.17
CA TYR A 11 17.46 1.92 3.35
C TYR A 11 16.39 2.74 4.09
N LYS A 12 16.62 4.05 4.25
CA LYS A 12 15.72 4.94 4.99
C LYS A 12 14.40 5.13 4.25
N GLU A 13 14.46 5.32 2.93
CA GLU A 13 13.31 5.44 2.04
C GLU A 13 12.47 4.16 2.05
N ARG A 14 13.11 2.98 1.98
CA ARG A 14 12.39 1.69 2.08
C ARG A 14 11.69 1.53 3.42
N GLN A 15 12.38 1.81 4.54
CA GLN A 15 11.78 1.70 5.87
C GLN A 15 10.60 2.66 6.03
N TRP A 16 10.73 3.87 5.49
CA TRP A 16 9.64 4.84 5.45
C TRP A 16 8.45 4.30 4.64
N LEU A 17 8.69 3.80 3.43
CA LEU A 17 7.65 3.25 2.56
C LEU A 17 6.91 2.09 3.22
N TYR A 18 7.63 1.14 3.80
CA TYR A 18 7.01 0.00 4.47
C TYR A 18 6.20 0.42 5.69
N LYS A 19 6.67 1.42 6.44
CA LYS A 19 5.90 1.97 7.55
C LYS A 19 4.62 2.66 7.07
N ALA A 20 4.67 3.39 5.95
CA ALA A 20 3.50 4.00 5.35
C ALA A 20 2.46 2.97 4.88
N ILE A 21 2.92 1.94 4.17
CA ILE A 21 2.09 0.80 3.76
C ILE A 21 1.44 0.13 4.97
N PHE A 22 2.21 -0.11 6.03
CA PHE A 22 1.69 -0.69 7.26
C PHE A 22 0.59 0.18 7.88
N GLN A 23 0.82 1.48 8.05
CA GLN A 23 -0.17 2.38 8.66
C GLN A 23 -1.46 2.46 7.84
N MET A 24 -1.35 2.37 6.53
CA MET A 24 -2.47 2.35 5.61
C MET A 24 -3.34 1.11 5.78
N ILE A 25 -2.73 -0.08 5.72
CA ILE A 25 -3.45 -1.35 5.92
C ILE A 25 -4.09 -1.41 7.32
N MET A 26 -3.40 -0.88 8.34
CA MET A 26 -3.91 -0.89 9.71
C MET A 26 -4.97 0.17 10.01
N ALA A 27 -5.09 1.19 9.17
CA ALA A 27 -6.14 2.20 9.32
C ALA A 27 -7.51 1.66 8.89
N ASP A 28 -7.54 0.67 8.00
CA ASP A 28 -8.76 -0.04 7.73
C ASP A 28 -9.16 -0.90 8.94
N LYS A 29 -10.46 -0.86 9.27
CA LYS A 29 -11.01 -1.52 10.47
C LYS A 29 -11.04 -3.04 10.32
N SER A 30 -10.92 -3.56 9.10
CA SER A 30 -10.98 -4.98 8.81
C SER A 30 -10.02 -5.34 7.68
N VAL A 31 -8.73 -5.51 8.02
CA VAL A 31 -7.69 -5.96 7.08
C VAL A 31 -8.19 -7.13 6.21
N ALA A 32 -8.39 -6.86 4.93
CA ALA A 32 -8.90 -7.85 3.99
C ALA A 32 -7.88 -8.99 3.80
N ARG A 33 -8.35 -10.17 3.38
CA ARG A 33 -7.45 -11.32 3.21
C ARG A 33 -6.34 -11.03 2.20
N GLU A 34 -6.68 -10.25 1.19
CA GLU A 34 -5.82 -9.78 0.11
C GLU A 34 -4.72 -8.84 0.63
N GLU A 35 -4.99 -8.08 1.70
CA GLU A 35 -4.03 -7.19 2.35
C GLU A 35 -3.16 -7.89 3.39
N ILE A 36 -3.62 -9.01 3.98
CA ILE A 36 -2.84 -9.78 4.95
C ILE A 36 -1.50 -10.24 4.35
N ASP A 37 -1.49 -10.65 3.08
CA ASP A 37 -0.27 -11.08 2.42
C ASP A 37 0.70 -9.90 2.19
N GLU A 38 0.16 -8.72 1.87
CA GLU A 38 0.94 -7.49 1.75
C GLU A 38 1.47 -7.01 3.10
N LEU A 39 0.66 -7.11 4.16
CA LEU A 39 1.03 -6.80 5.53
C LEU A 39 2.17 -7.71 6.01
N LYS A 40 2.06 -9.03 5.81
CA LYS A 40 3.12 -9.99 6.15
C LYS A 40 4.41 -9.69 5.39
N PHE A 41 4.31 -9.42 4.09
CA PHE A 41 5.46 -9.04 3.28
C PHE A 41 6.14 -7.80 3.85
N THR A 42 5.37 -6.74 4.12
CA THR A 42 5.82 -5.47 4.68
C THR A 42 6.50 -5.65 6.04
N LEU A 43 5.86 -6.36 6.96
CA LEU A 43 6.41 -6.63 8.30
C LEU A 43 7.72 -7.42 8.23
N ARG A 44 7.85 -8.36 7.30
CA ARG A 44 9.11 -9.07 7.08
C ARG A 44 10.21 -8.13 6.58
N GLN A 45 9.88 -7.15 5.73
CA GLN A 45 10.88 -6.19 5.25
C GLN A 45 11.34 -5.21 6.35
N ILE A 46 10.44 -4.84 7.27
CA ILE A 46 10.77 -3.96 8.41
C ILE A 46 11.58 -4.71 9.46
N THR A 47 11.10 -5.89 9.89
CA THR A 47 11.67 -6.61 11.04
C THR A 47 12.79 -7.58 10.69
N GLY A 48 12.94 -7.93 9.39
CA GLY A 48 13.88 -8.95 8.92
C GLY A 48 13.51 -10.39 9.31
N LYS A 49 12.35 -10.61 9.94
CA LYS A 49 11.92 -11.91 10.45
C LYS A 49 10.76 -12.48 9.64
N ASP A 50 10.70 -13.80 9.49
CA ASP A 50 9.47 -14.47 9.05
C ASP A 50 8.51 -14.51 10.24
N LEU A 51 7.38 -13.84 10.09
CA LEU A 51 6.42 -13.63 11.17
C LEU A 51 5.22 -14.54 10.96
N ASN A 52 5.21 -15.66 11.68
CA ASN A 52 4.06 -16.57 11.73
C ASN A 52 2.90 -15.97 12.55
N ASP A 53 3.20 -15.05 13.48
CA ASP A 53 2.24 -14.26 14.25
C ASP A 53 2.67 -12.78 14.26
N TYR A 54 1.81 -11.91 13.76
CA TYR A 54 2.04 -10.47 13.60
C TYR A 54 1.32 -9.64 14.68
N SER A 55 0.46 -10.26 15.50
CA SER A 55 -0.38 -9.56 16.49
C SER A 55 0.43 -8.76 17.52
N GLY A 56 1.58 -9.29 17.97
CA GLY A 56 2.48 -8.61 18.91
C GLY A 56 3.26 -7.43 18.32
N ILE A 57 3.43 -7.40 17.00
CA ILE A 57 4.22 -6.37 16.30
C ILE A 57 3.32 -5.20 15.89
N VAL A 58 2.10 -5.52 15.46
CA VAL A 58 1.08 -4.53 15.12
C VAL A 58 0.81 -3.56 16.28
N ASN A 59 0.86 -4.07 17.52
CA ASN A 59 0.64 -3.27 18.72
C ASN A 59 1.92 -2.67 19.32
N SER A 60 3.07 -2.85 18.68
CA SER A 60 4.33 -2.33 19.21
C SER A 60 4.45 -0.82 18.97
N ALA A 61 5.02 -0.12 19.96
CA ALA A 61 5.08 1.34 19.97
C ALA A 61 5.77 1.93 18.72
N GLU A 62 6.69 1.20 18.10
CA GLU A 62 7.44 1.62 16.92
C GLU A 62 6.56 1.90 15.69
N PHE A 63 5.51 1.11 15.52
CA PHE A 63 4.62 1.18 14.36
C PHE A 63 3.50 2.22 14.53
N LEU A 64 3.16 2.54 15.78
CA LEU A 64 2.21 3.59 16.15
C LEU A 64 2.79 5.00 16.08
N ILE A 65 4.12 5.15 15.97
CA ILE A 65 4.75 6.48 15.82
C ILE A 65 4.31 7.09 14.47
N PRO A 66 3.80 8.33 14.42
CA PRO A 66 3.44 9.01 13.18
C PRO A 66 4.59 9.07 12.18
N LEU A 67 4.26 8.99 10.88
CA LEU A 67 5.25 9.21 9.82
C LEU A 67 5.78 10.64 9.90
N LYS A 68 7.09 10.79 9.65
CA LYS A 68 7.74 12.10 9.56
C LYS A 68 7.98 12.43 8.08
N PRO A 69 7.98 13.72 7.69
CA PRO A 69 8.36 14.12 6.34
C PRO A 69 9.70 13.52 5.90
N LEU A 70 9.78 13.09 4.64
CA LEU A 70 10.99 12.54 4.06
C LEU A 70 11.64 13.58 3.14
N ASN A 71 12.49 14.41 3.72
CA ASN A 71 13.13 15.52 3.01
C ASN A 71 14.28 15.02 2.11
N ASN A 72 14.55 15.77 1.03
CA ASN A 72 15.65 15.54 0.08
C ASN A 72 15.58 14.21 -0.71
N ILE A 73 14.38 13.68 -0.90
CA ILE A 73 14.16 12.52 -1.77
C ILE A 73 14.22 12.94 -3.24
N SER A 74 14.79 12.08 -4.10
CA SER A 74 14.74 12.33 -5.54
C SER A 74 13.32 12.13 -6.08
N PHE A 75 12.96 12.84 -7.15
CA PHE A 75 11.65 12.66 -7.79
C PHE A 75 11.38 11.20 -8.15
N ASP A 76 12.35 10.49 -8.73
CA ASP A 76 12.18 9.10 -9.15
C ASP A 76 11.87 8.18 -7.97
N HIS A 77 12.53 8.39 -6.83
CA HIS A 77 12.30 7.61 -5.62
C HIS A 77 10.94 7.94 -4.99
N ALA A 78 10.61 9.24 -4.89
CA ALA A 78 9.32 9.69 -4.39
C ALA A 78 8.18 9.14 -5.25
N PHE A 79 8.35 9.13 -6.57
CA PHE A 79 7.41 8.54 -7.52
C PHE A 79 7.24 7.03 -7.32
N ILE A 80 8.32 6.27 -7.13
CA ILE A 80 8.24 4.83 -6.81
C ILE A 80 7.41 4.61 -5.54
N MET A 81 7.70 5.36 -4.49
CA MET A 81 7.01 5.23 -3.20
C MET A 81 5.52 5.55 -3.33
N LEU A 82 5.21 6.67 -3.98
CA LEU A 82 3.86 7.16 -4.21
C LEU A 82 3.03 6.15 -5.04
N MET A 83 3.60 5.61 -6.12
CA MET A 83 2.92 4.61 -6.94
C MET A 83 2.71 3.29 -6.21
N GLU A 84 3.59 2.94 -5.27
CA GLU A 84 3.44 1.72 -4.46
C GLU A 84 2.38 1.90 -3.38
N ILE A 85 2.35 3.06 -2.72
CA ILE A 85 1.28 3.46 -1.80
C ILE A 85 -0.08 3.37 -2.51
N ALA A 86 -0.22 4.07 -3.64
CA ALA A 86 -1.45 4.04 -4.45
C ALA A 86 -1.90 2.63 -4.87
N ARG A 87 -0.94 1.72 -5.11
CA ARG A 87 -1.28 0.33 -5.44
C ARG A 87 -1.84 -0.41 -4.23
N VAL A 88 -1.19 -0.29 -3.08
CA VAL A 88 -1.62 -0.98 -1.86
C VAL A 88 -3.01 -0.50 -1.44
N SER A 89 -3.24 0.81 -1.46
CA SER A 89 -4.55 1.40 -1.11
C SER A 89 -5.69 1.01 -2.06
N ALA A 90 -5.42 0.32 -3.15
CA ALA A 90 -6.43 -0.09 -4.12
C ALA A 90 -6.67 -1.60 -4.10
N ILE A 91 -6.03 -2.36 -3.19
CA ILE A 91 -6.10 -3.83 -3.16
C ILE A 91 -7.51 -4.33 -2.85
N ASP A 92 -8.14 -3.79 -1.82
CA ASP A 92 -9.46 -4.18 -1.32
C ASP A 92 -10.62 -3.71 -2.24
N SER A 93 -10.30 -2.86 -3.21
CA SER A 93 -11.19 -2.36 -4.27
C SER A 93 -12.39 -1.54 -3.76
N ASP A 94 -12.40 -1.11 -2.49
CA ASP A 94 -13.43 -0.27 -1.89
C ASP A 94 -12.80 0.98 -1.25
N PHE A 95 -12.43 1.94 -2.11
CA PHE A 95 -11.76 3.16 -1.68
C PHE A 95 -12.70 4.12 -0.93
N VAL A 96 -12.63 4.15 0.41
CA VAL A 96 -13.49 4.99 1.27
C VAL A 96 -12.86 6.34 1.62
N LEU A 97 -13.66 7.29 2.11
CA LEU A 97 -13.21 8.65 2.46
C LEU A 97 -12.05 8.66 3.48
N ALA A 98 -12.04 7.73 4.44
CA ALA A 98 -10.96 7.64 5.42
C ALA A 98 -9.60 7.27 4.78
N GLU A 99 -9.62 6.43 3.75
CA GLU A 99 -8.41 6.04 3.01
C GLU A 99 -7.95 7.17 2.09
N GLU A 100 -8.88 7.93 1.53
CA GLU A 100 -8.58 9.16 0.78
C GLU A 100 -7.86 10.19 1.65
N GLU A 101 -8.35 10.43 2.87
CA GLU A 101 -7.71 11.34 3.82
C GLU A 101 -6.31 10.83 4.19
N LEU A 102 -6.19 9.54 4.49
CA LEU A 102 -4.93 8.94 4.91
C LEU A 102 -3.88 8.93 3.79
N ILE A 103 -4.25 8.54 2.56
CA ILE A 103 -3.32 8.58 1.44
C ILE A 103 -2.89 10.02 1.15
N THR A 104 -3.80 10.98 1.28
CA THR A 104 -3.49 12.41 1.08
C THR A 104 -2.47 12.88 2.11
N GLU A 105 -2.68 12.54 3.39
CA GLU A 105 -1.75 12.83 4.47
C GLU A 105 -0.37 12.22 4.19
N ILE A 106 -0.30 10.92 3.90
CA ILE A 106 0.96 10.21 3.65
C ILE A 106 1.70 10.81 2.45
N LEU A 107 1.01 11.11 1.36
CA LEU A 107 1.62 11.66 0.16
C LEU A 107 2.09 13.11 0.34
N SER A 108 1.42 13.89 1.20
CA SER A 108 1.86 15.24 1.55
C SER A 108 3.24 15.28 2.24
N LEU A 109 3.69 14.15 2.81
CA LEU A 109 4.99 14.02 3.48
C LEU A 109 6.17 13.82 2.50
N LEU A 110 5.90 13.69 1.20
CA LEU A 110 6.89 13.46 0.14
C LEU A 110 7.24 14.74 -0.66
N ASP A 111 6.96 15.92 -0.10
CA ASP A 111 7.29 17.24 -0.67
C ASP A 111 6.67 17.48 -2.07
N PHE A 112 5.51 16.88 -2.34
CA PHE A 112 4.71 17.17 -3.52
C PHE A 112 3.70 18.28 -3.24
N GLU A 113 3.44 19.10 -4.26
CA GLU A 113 2.32 20.04 -4.23
C GLU A 113 0.98 19.28 -4.12
N GLU A 114 0.02 19.91 -3.43
CA GLU A 114 -1.33 19.36 -3.23
C GLU A 114 -2.01 18.95 -4.56
N SER A 115 -1.78 19.73 -5.63
CA SER A 115 -2.33 19.42 -6.96
C SER A 115 -1.81 18.10 -7.54
N ALA A 116 -0.56 17.72 -7.24
CA ALA A 116 0.03 16.46 -7.65
C ALA A 116 -0.48 15.31 -6.77
N VAL A 117 -0.58 15.52 -5.46
CA VAL A 117 -1.18 14.56 -4.52
C VAL A 117 -2.60 14.21 -4.97
N ASN A 118 -3.43 15.22 -5.27
CA ASN A 118 -4.80 15.02 -5.72
C ASN A 118 -4.88 14.17 -7.01
N LYS A 119 -3.99 14.38 -7.98
CA LYS A 119 -3.95 13.54 -9.20
C LYS A 119 -3.70 12.07 -8.88
N VAL A 120 -2.88 11.81 -7.88
CA VAL A 120 -2.52 10.44 -7.47
C VAL A 120 -3.67 9.80 -6.73
N VAL A 121 -4.34 10.52 -5.83
CA VAL A 121 -5.58 10.05 -5.19
C VAL A 121 -6.63 9.66 -6.24
N GLN A 122 -6.83 10.51 -7.26
CA GLN A 122 -7.76 10.21 -8.35
C GLN A 122 -7.30 8.99 -9.18
N TRP A 123 -5.99 8.78 -9.33
CA TRP A 123 -5.45 7.59 -9.96
C TRP A 123 -5.70 6.33 -9.11
N THR A 124 -5.47 6.39 -7.79
CA THR A 124 -5.75 5.31 -6.85
C THR A 124 -7.21 4.87 -6.92
N LYS A 125 -8.15 5.83 -6.92
CA LYS A 125 -9.59 5.57 -7.09
C LYS A 125 -9.89 4.79 -8.38
N LYS A 126 -9.29 5.21 -9.49
CA LYS A 126 -9.44 4.49 -10.78
C LYS A 126 -8.86 3.08 -10.71
N LEU A 127 -7.72 2.91 -10.04
CA LEU A 127 -7.09 1.61 -9.88
C LEU A 127 -7.97 0.66 -9.06
N ALA A 128 -8.61 1.14 -7.99
CA ALA A 128 -9.56 0.35 -7.20
C ALA A 128 -10.74 -0.14 -8.04
N ILE A 129 -11.30 0.73 -8.90
CA ILE A 129 -12.38 0.35 -9.84
C ILE A 129 -11.91 -0.73 -10.81
N ILE A 130 -10.72 -0.55 -11.42
CA ILE A 130 -10.15 -1.52 -12.36
C ILE A 130 -9.93 -2.88 -11.67
N ASN A 131 -9.43 -2.87 -10.43
CA ASN A 131 -9.20 -4.10 -9.66
C ASN A 131 -10.53 -4.82 -9.38
N LYS A 132 -11.60 -4.08 -9.04
CA LYS A 132 -12.96 -4.63 -8.88
C LYS A 132 -13.47 -5.29 -10.16
N GLU A 133 -13.33 -4.61 -11.30
CA GLU A 133 -13.72 -5.13 -12.62
C GLU A 133 -12.95 -6.41 -12.98
N GLU A 134 -11.64 -6.46 -12.71
CA GLU A 134 -10.82 -7.66 -12.91
C GLU A 134 -11.29 -8.82 -12.01
N GLU A 135 -11.61 -8.53 -10.75
CA GLU A 135 -12.08 -9.53 -9.79
C GLU A 135 -13.42 -10.15 -10.20
N ASP A 136 -14.34 -9.31 -10.67
CA ASP A 136 -15.65 -9.75 -11.13
C ASP A 136 -15.53 -10.56 -12.42
N LEU A 137 -14.72 -10.12 -13.38
CA LEU A 137 -14.40 -10.88 -14.58
C LEU A 137 -13.81 -12.26 -14.23
N LYS A 138 -12.90 -12.34 -13.24
CA LYS A 138 -12.33 -13.61 -12.78
C LYS A 138 -13.40 -14.54 -12.19
N LYS A 139 -14.37 -14.01 -11.43
CA LYS A 139 -15.49 -14.79 -10.89
C LYS A 139 -16.38 -15.33 -12.02
N GLU A 140 -16.71 -14.49 -13.00
CA GLU A 140 -17.50 -14.87 -14.18
C GLU A 140 -16.82 -15.99 -15.00
N LEU A 141 -15.53 -15.81 -15.30
CA LEU A 141 -14.74 -16.79 -16.05
C LEU A 141 -14.59 -18.10 -15.29
N LYS A 142 -14.39 -18.06 -13.96
CA LYS A 142 -14.30 -19.27 -13.13
C LYS A 142 -15.60 -20.09 -13.18
N ASN A 143 -16.76 -19.43 -13.16
CA ASN A 143 -18.05 -20.12 -13.28
C ASN A 143 -18.28 -20.73 -14.67
N SER A 144 -17.64 -20.17 -15.68
CA SER A 144 -17.71 -20.64 -17.07
C SER A 144 -16.62 -21.66 -17.41
N TYR A 145 -15.62 -21.82 -16.54
CA TYR A 145 -14.51 -22.74 -16.73
C TYR A 145 -14.91 -24.15 -16.28
N ARG A 146 -15.04 -25.07 -17.23
CA ARG A 146 -15.22 -26.50 -16.93
C ARG A 146 -13.85 -27.07 -16.59
N ASP A 147 -13.66 -27.45 -15.32
CA ASP A 147 -12.56 -28.33 -14.95
C ASP A 147 -12.74 -29.66 -15.70
N ASN A 148 -11.97 -29.85 -16.78
CA ASN A 148 -11.84 -31.15 -17.41
C ASN A 148 -11.11 -32.07 -16.41
N LYS A 149 -11.88 -32.79 -15.58
CA LYS A 149 -11.42 -33.97 -14.84
C LYS A 149 -11.91 -35.22 -15.54
#